data_AF-A0A960V538-F1
#
_entry.id   AF-A0A960V538-F1
#
_cell.length_a   1.000
_cell.length_b   1.000
_cell.length_c   1.000
_cell.angle_alpha   90.00
_cell.angle_beta   90.00
_cell.angle_gamma   90.00
#
_symmetry.space_group_name_H-M   'P 1'
#
loop_
_entity.id
_entity.type
_entity.pdbx_description
1 polymer ?
#
loop_
_entity_poly.entity_id
_entity_poly.type
_entity_poly.pdbx_seq_one_letter_code
_entity_poly.pdbx_strand_id
1 'polypeptide(L)' 'MWLRLGADEIVNMDLIASIKRTGPLTIEIQYLAPQASRTIRFDEAHDCEAAFERVIENLSSLGLAMQ' A
#
# COMPACT_ATOMS: atom_id res chain seq x y z
N MET A 1 7.71 -6.31 7.62
CA MET A 1 7.45 -5.06 8.38
C MET A 1 5.97 -4.72 8.35
N TRP A 2 5.38 -4.27 9.46
CA TRP A 2 3.97 -3.85 9.51
C TRP A 2 3.84 -2.33 9.37
N LEU A 3 2.95 -1.87 8.48
CA LEU A 3 2.70 -0.46 8.23
C LEU A 3 1.23 -0.14 8.48
N ARG A 4 0.96 0.91 9.26
CA ARG A 4 -0.40 1.45 9.40
C ARG A 4 -0.69 2.42 8.26
N LEU A 5 -1.78 2.19 7.54
CA LEU A 5 -2.34 3.02 6.49
C LEU A 5 -3.67 3.59 7.03
N GLY A 6 -3.77 4.91 7.22
CA GLY A 6 -4.98 5.51 7.83
C GLY A 6 -5.17 5.16 9.32
N ALA A 7 -6.43 5.21 9.78
CA ALA A 7 -6.79 5.09 11.20
C ALA A 7 -6.68 3.64 11.71
N ASP A 8 -7.24 2.68 10.97
CA ASP A 8 -7.42 1.29 11.44
C ASP A 8 -6.80 0.23 10.53
N GLU A 9 -6.24 0.59 9.38
CA GLU A 9 -5.70 -0.41 8.45
C GLU A 9 -4.21 -0.65 8.73
N ILE A 10 -3.88 -1.90 9.08
CA ILE A 10 -2.50 -2.35 9.23
C ILE A 10 -2.22 -3.38 8.14
N VAL A 11 -1.14 -3.16 7.38
CA VAL A 11 -0.70 -4.04 6.30
C VAL A 11 0.68 -4.61 6.59
N ASN A 12 0.90 -5.87 6.22
CA ASN A 12 2.23 -6.47 6.26
C ASN A 12 2.93 -6.24 4.93
N MET A 13 3.95 -5.38 4.94
CA MET A 13 4.74 -4.98 3.78
C MET A 13 5.49 -6.15 3.14
N ASP A 14 5.85 -7.19 3.91
CA ASP A 14 6.58 -8.35 3.39
C ASP A 14 5.70 -9.22 2.48
N LEU A 15 4.38 -9.06 2.58
CA LEU A 15 3.41 -9.82 1.79
C LEU A 15 2.95 -9.04 0.56
N ILE A 16 3.34 -7.78 0.39
CA ILE A 16 2.88 -6.93 -0.71
C ILE A 16 3.68 -7.28 -1.97
N ALA A 17 2.96 -7.62 -3.04
CA ALA A 17 3.53 -7.82 -4.37
C ALA A 17 3.55 -6.51 -5.17
N SER A 18 2.46 -5.75 -5.12
CA SER A 18 2.35 -4.46 -5.80
C SER A 18 1.26 -3.60 -5.17
N ILE A 19 1.33 -2.29 -5.42
CA ILE A 19 0.29 -1.34 -5.03
C ILE A 19 -0.10 -0.45 -6.20
N LYS A 20 -1.35 -0.02 -6.22
CA LYS A 20 -1.89 0.87 -7.26
C LYS A 20 -2.92 1.82 -6.65
N ARG A 21 -2.89 3.10 -7.05
CA ARG A 21 -4.01 4.02 -6.82
C ARG A 21 -5.12 3.72 -7.84
N THR A 22 -6.32 3.39 -7.37
CA THR A 22 -7.49 3.11 -8.21
C THR A 22 -8.48 4.27 -8.27
N GLY A 23 -8.20 5.35 -7.53
CA GLY A 23 -8.98 6.58 -7.50
C GLY A 23 -8.31 7.62 -6.59
N PRO A 24 -8.95 8.79 -6.38
CA PRO A 24 -8.41 9.85 -5.53
C PRO A 24 -8.40 9.49 -4.03
N LEU A 25 -9.15 8.46 -3.64
CA LEU A 25 -9.36 8.05 -2.25
C LEU A 25 -9.13 6.55 -2.03
N THR A 26 -8.56 5.84 -2.99
CA THR A 26 -8.46 4.38 -2.94
C THR A 26 -7.11 3.86 -3.40
N ILE A 27 -6.54 2.99 -2.57
CA ILE A 27 -5.34 2.21 -2.87
C ILE A 27 -5.75 0.75 -2.95
N GLU A 28 -5.34 0.08 -4.02
CA GLU A 28 -5.40 -1.36 -4.16
C GLU A 28 -4.02 -1.95 -3.87
N ILE A 29 -3.98 -2.97 -3.04
CA ILE A 29 -2.79 -3.72 -2.66
C ILE A 29 -2.96 -5.13 -3.18
N GLN A 30 -2.03 -5.58 -4.00
CA GLN A 30 -1.89 -6.97 -4.41
C GLN A 30 -0.87 -7.64 -3.49
N TYR A 31 -1.23 -8.76 -2.87
CA TYR A 31 -0.32 -9.55 -2.07
C TYR A 31 0.36 -10.65 -2.90
N LEU A 32 1.50 -11.15 -2.43
CA LEU A 32 2.27 -12.25 -3.02
C LEU A 32 1.50 -13.59 -2.99
N ALA A 33 0.52 -13.71 -2.09
CA ALA A 33 -0.36 -14.88 -2.04
C ALA A 33 -1.32 -14.89 -3.24
N PRO A 34 -1.56 -16.05 -3.87
CA PRO A 34 -2.43 -16.14 -5.04
C PRO A 34 -3.83 -15.60 -4.74
N GLN A 35 -4.28 -14.64 -5.55
CA GLN A 35 -5.60 -13.99 -5.52
C GLN A 35 -5.93 -13.15 -4.27
N ALA A 36 -4.95 -12.81 -3.44
CA ALA A 36 -5.19 -11.85 -2.36
C ALA A 36 -4.95 -10.43 -2.88
N SER A 37 -6.03 -9.68 -3.11
CA SER A 37 -5.99 -8.23 -3.23
C SER A 37 -6.86 -7.59 -2.14
N ARG A 38 -6.49 -6.38 -1.72
CA ARG A 38 -7.25 -5.58 -0.75
C ARG A 38 -7.33 -4.16 -1.24
N THR A 39 -8.53 -3.60 -1.19
CA THR A 39 -8.76 -2.18 -1.47
C THR A 39 -8.95 -1.44 -0.17
N ILE A 40 -8.14 -0.41 0.04
CA ILE A 40 -8.23 0.50 1.18
C ILE A 40 -8.82 1.80 0.68
N ARG A 41 -9.85 2.27 1.38
CA ARG A 41 -10.49 3.57 1.13
C ARG A 41 -10.08 4.55 2.22
N PHE A 42 -9.79 5.77 1.80
CA PHE A 42 -9.43 6.89 2.67
C PHE A 42 -10.54 7.94 2.62
N ASP A 43 -10.68 8.70 3.70
CA ASP A 43 -11.65 9.80 3.77
C ASP A 43 -11.14 11.05 3.05
N GLU A 44 -9.82 11.28 3.09
CA GLU A 44 -9.16 12.42 2.46
C GLU A 44 -8.15 11.99 1.38
N ALA A 45 -8.09 12.76 0.29
CA ALA A 45 -7.18 12.50 -0.82
C ALA A 45 -5.72 12.69 -0.41
N HIS A 46 -5.47 13.64 0.49
CA HIS A 46 -4.14 13.88 1.05
C HIS A 46 -3.64 12.66 1.85
N ASP A 47 -4.50 12.05 2.67
CA ASP A 47 -4.16 10.84 3.42
C ASP A 47 -3.90 9.65 2.50
N CYS A 48 -4.71 9.51 1.44
CA CYS A 48 -4.50 8.48 0.41
C CYS A 48 -3.14 8.64 -0.28
N GLU A 49 -2.77 9.87 -0.63
CA GLU A 49 -1.49 10.16 -1.27
C GLU A 49 -0.31 9.89 -0.34
N ALA A 50 -0.35 10.44 0.88
CA ALA A 50 0.70 10.22 1.89
C ALA A 50 0.86 8.72 2.24
N ALA A 51 -0.24 7.98 2.34
CA ALA A 51 -0.20 6.54 2.54
C ALA A 51 0.45 5.81 1.36
N PHE A 52 0.12 6.19 0.13
CA PHE A 52 0.69 5.58 -1.07
C PHE A 52 2.20 5.81 -1.17
N GLU A 53 2.64 7.07 -1.01
CA GLU A 53 4.07 7.43 -1.03
C GLU A 53 4.86 6.65 0.02
N ARG A 54 4.33 6.59 1.24
CA ARG A 54 4.97 5.88 2.34
C ARG A 54 5.09 4.38 2.07
N VAL A 55 4.10 3.76 1.44
CA VAL A 55 4.23 2.34 1.03
C VAL A 55 5.33 2.18 -0.02
N ILE A 56 5.39 3.06 -1.03
CA ILE A 56 6.42 3.01 -2.09
C ILE A 56 7.83 3.20 -1.51
N GLU A 57 8.03 4.18 -0.63
CA GLU A 57 9.32 4.42 0.03
C GLU A 57 9.80 3.20 0.82
N ASN A 58 8.87 2.56 1.54
CA ASN A 58 9.18 1.38 2.34
C ASN A 58 9.46 0.16 1.45
N LEU A 59 8.71 -0.04 0.36
CA LEU A 59 9.00 -1.10 -0.62
C LEU A 59 10.35 -0.89 -1.32
N SER A 60 10.67 0.35 -1.68
CA SER A 60 11.96 0.71 -2.29
C SER A 60 13.12 0.46 -1.32
N SER A 61 12.94 0.78 -0.04
CA SER A 61 13.93 0.55 1.02
C SER A 61 14.13 -0.94 1.32
N LEU A 62 13.11 -1.78 1.11
CA LEU A 62 13.18 -3.24 1.28
C LEU A 62 13.89 -3.97 0.12
N GLY A 63 14.38 -3.24 -0.89
CA GLY A 63 15.15 -3.86 -1.98
C GLY A 63 14.33 -4.39 -3.15
N LEU A 64 13.06 -3.94 -3.29
CA LEU A 64 12.34 -3.98 -4.57
C LEU A 64 12.70 -2.74 -5.42
N ALA A 65 13.96 -2.31 -5.36
CA ALA A 65 14.50 -1.40 -6.35
C ALA A 65 14.42 -2.11 -7.70
N MET A 66 13.58 -1.58 -8.58
CA MET A 66 13.46 -2.00 -9.97
C MET A 66 14.83 -2.37 -10.55
N GLN A 67 14.98 -3.62 -11.00
CA GLN A 67 15.83 -3.93 -12.14
C GLN A 67 15.03 -3.77 -13.42
#